data_AF-A0A520HP62-F1
#
_entry.id   AF-A0A520HP62-F1
#
_cell.length_a   1.000
_cell.length_b   1.000
_cell.length_c   1.000
_cell.angle_alpha   90.00
_cell.angle_beta   90.00
_cell.angle_gamma   90.00
#
_symmetry.space_group_name_H-M   'P 1'
#
loop_
_entity.id
_entity.type
_entity.pdbx_description
1 polymer ?
#
loop_
_entity_poly.entity_id
_entity_poly.type
_entity_poly.pdbx_seq_one_letter_code
_entity_poly.pdbx_strand_id
1 'polypeptide(L)'
;LYLGPVDNTPAGRAVSMVDFHDPDFAAYPGFRDALAQAQVAELDAGDALYIPALWWHHVEGLSDFNVLVNYWWRDTPRWLGQPQDALNHALLAIRDLPEDEKRHWRAMFDHYVFSDDPAVAAHIPEPERGVLAPLTPDSAGKLRAFLLRALSR
;
A
#
# COMPACT_ATOMS: atom_id res chain seq x y z
N LEU A 1 11.91 9.59 -5.75
CA LEU A 1 11.48 9.76 -4.35
C LEU A 1 12.37 9.01 -3.34
N TYR A 2 13.14 7.99 -3.73
CA TYR A 2 14.16 7.36 -2.86
C TYR A 2 13.66 7.04 -1.45
N LEU A 3 12.74 6.08 -1.38
CA LEU A 3 12.01 5.76 -0.17
C LEU A 3 12.93 5.12 0.87
N GLY A 4 12.77 5.53 2.12
CA GLY A 4 13.40 4.90 3.27
C GLY A 4 12.79 3.54 3.59
N PRO A 5 13.28 2.90 4.66
CA PRO A 5 12.78 1.61 5.13
C PRO A 5 11.27 1.65 5.38
N VAL A 6 10.59 0.54 5.06
CA VAL A 6 9.12 0.42 5.22
C VAL A 6 8.68 0.23 6.68
N ASP A 7 9.60 -0.17 7.54
CA ASP A 7 9.38 -0.57 8.94
C ASP A 7 10.00 0.41 9.95
N ASN A 8 11.06 1.14 9.57
CA ASN A 8 11.63 2.21 10.39
C ASN A 8 11.14 3.58 9.89
N THR A 9 10.05 4.07 10.48
CA THR A 9 9.35 5.26 9.97
C THR A 9 8.93 6.20 11.11
N PRO A 10 8.97 7.53 10.90
CA PRO A 10 8.56 8.49 11.94
C PRO A 10 7.08 8.42 12.32
N ALA A 11 6.21 8.04 11.38
CA ALA A 11 4.76 8.10 11.50
C ALA A 11 4.03 6.86 10.95
N GLY A 12 4.70 5.71 10.86
CA GLY A 12 4.12 4.45 10.39
C GLY A 12 4.05 4.30 8.86
N ARG A 13 4.66 5.20 8.09
CA ARG A 13 4.77 5.15 6.62
C ARG A 13 6.17 5.56 6.17
N ALA A 14 6.69 4.87 5.16
CA ALA A 14 7.99 5.22 4.58
C ALA A 14 8.01 6.68 4.14
N VAL A 15 9.16 7.33 4.25
CA VAL A 15 9.39 8.72 3.86
C VAL A 15 10.50 8.78 2.81
N SER A 16 10.56 9.86 2.04
CA SER A 16 11.70 10.12 1.15
C SER A 16 12.98 10.29 1.97
N MET A 17 14.09 9.76 1.47
CA MET A 17 15.44 9.97 2.02
C MET A 17 16.11 11.24 1.48
N VAL A 18 15.48 11.91 0.51
CA VAL A 18 15.97 13.16 -0.08
C VAL A 18 15.57 14.33 0.82
N ASP A 19 16.52 15.22 1.11
CA ASP A 19 16.24 16.55 1.64
C ASP A 19 15.67 17.43 0.51
N PHE A 20 14.45 17.94 0.68
CA PHE A 20 13.78 18.73 -0.35
C PHE A 20 14.33 20.16 -0.43
N HIS A 21 14.98 20.66 0.62
CA HIS A 21 15.57 22.01 0.65
C HIS A 21 16.98 22.02 0.06
N ASP A 22 17.75 20.95 0.27
CA ASP A 22 19.09 20.76 -0.31
C ASP A 22 19.26 19.36 -0.94
N PRO A 23 18.59 19.09 -2.07
CA PRO A 23 18.60 17.77 -2.68
C PRO A 23 19.96 17.40 -3.27
N ASP A 24 20.60 16.37 -2.72
CA ASP A 24 21.78 15.75 -3.31
C ASP A 24 21.41 14.97 -4.57
N PHE A 25 21.46 15.64 -5.72
CA PHE A 25 21.19 15.04 -7.02
C PHE A 25 22.29 14.10 -7.53
N ALA A 26 23.46 14.05 -6.90
CA ALA A 26 24.47 13.05 -7.22
C ALA A 26 24.09 11.71 -6.59
N ALA A 27 23.65 11.72 -5.33
CA ALA A 27 23.12 10.53 -4.66
C ALA A 27 21.72 10.12 -5.17
N TYR A 28 20.87 11.10 -5.51
CA TYR A 28 19.46 10.92 -5.85
C TYR A 28 19.09 11.50 -7.24
N PRO A 29 19.73 11.05 -8.34
CA PRO A 29 19.61 11.69 -9.65
C PRO A 29 18.18 11.77 -10.20
N GLY A 30 17.38 10.72 -10.03
CA GLY A 30 15.98 10.65 -10.47
C GLY A 30 15.01 11.52 -9.65
N PHE A 31 15.50 12.24 -8.63
CA PHE A 31 14.67 13.18 -7.89
C PHE A 31 14.35 14.41 -8.75
N ARG A 32 15.21 14.76 -9.72
CA ARG A 32 14.91 15.81 -10.72
C ARG A 32 13.64 15.50 -11.50
N ASP A 33 13.51 14.25 -11.95
CA ASP A 33 12.32 13.80 -12.69
C ASP A 33 11.08 13.81 -11.79
N ALA A 34 11.24 13.39 -10.52
CA ALA A 34 10.15 13.44 -9.55
C ALA A 34 9.65 14.88 -9.31
N LEU A 35 10.56 15.85 -9.16
CA LEU A 35 10.20 17.26 -9.03
C LEU A 35 9.55 17.82 -10.30
N ALA A 36 10.03 17.43 -11.49
CA ALA A 36 9.45 17.85 -12.76
C ALA A 36 8.01 17.33 -12.98
N GLN A 37 7.65 16.20 -12.35
CA GLN A 37 6.31 15.62 -12.38
C GLN A 37 5.46 16.03 -11.15
N ALA A 38 6.03 16.76 -10.20
CA ALA A 38 5.34 17.11 -8.97
C ALA A 38 4.19 18.09 -9.24
N GLN A 39 3.09 17.87 -8.54
CA GLN A 39 1.99 18.83 -8.48
C GLN A 39 2.13 19.62 -7.19
N VAL A 40 2.15 20.96 -7.31
CA VAL A 40 2.35 21.87 -6.18
C VAL A 40 1.12 22.76 -6.05
N ALA A 41 0.62 22.89 -4.83
CA ALA A 41 -0.47 23.78 -4.47
C ALA A 41 -0.13 24.49 -3.16
N GLU A 42 -0.38 25.80 -3.12
CA GLU A 42 -0.42 26.58 -1.89
C GLU A 42 -1.87 26.66 -1.43
N LEU A 43 -2.13 26.47 -0.13
CA LEU A 43 -3.47 26.42 0.43
C LEU A 43 -3.65 27.59 1.40
N ASP A 44 -4.72 28.36 1.20
CA ASP A 44 -5.16 29.40 2.12
C ASP A 44 -6.12 28.84 3.19
N ALA A 45 -6.42 29.65 4.19
CA ALA A 45 -7.37 29.28 5.24
C ALA A 45 -8.77 29.00 4.65
N GLY A 46 -9.23 27.76 4.80
CA GLY A 46 -10.52 27.30 4.29
C GLY A 46 -10.42 26.43 3.03
N ASP A 47 -9.26 26.39 2.38
CA ASP A 47 -9.03 25.50 1.25
C ASP A 47 -8.93 24.04 1.69
N ALA A 48 -9.28 23.15 0.77
CA ALA A 48 -9.19 21.71 0.97
C ALA A 48 -8.55 21.05 -0.24
N LEU A 49 -7.65 20.11 0.03
CA LEU A 49 -7.00 19.28 -0.97
C LEU A 49 -7.43 17.82 -0.78
N TYR A 50 -7.86 17.19 -1.86
CA TYR A 50 -8.06 15.74 -1.90
C TYR A 50 -6.79 15.05 -2.38
N ILE A 51 -6.21 14.20 -1.52
CA ILE A 51 -5.03 13.38 -1.84
C ILE A 51 -5.48 11.93 -1.99
N PRO A 52 -5.46 11.34 -3.19
CA PRO A 52 -5.83 9.94 -3.37
C PRO A 52 -4.91 8.99 -2.60
N ALA A 53 -5.41 7.80 -2.29
CA ALA A 53 -4.61 6.78 -1.60
C ALA A 53 -3.31 6.48 -2.37
N LEU A 54 -2.22 6.25 -1.62
CA LEU A 54 -0.87 5.97 -2.13
C LEU A 54 -0.16 7.15 -2.82
N TRP A 55 -0.76 8.35 -2.87
CA TRP A 55 -0.05 9.53 -3.35
C TRP A 55 0.98 10.02 -2.33
N TRP A 56 2.22 10.15 -2.81
CA TRP A 56 3.30 10.81 -2.08
C TRP A 56 3.02 12.31 -2.00
N HIS A 57 3.18 12.89 -0.82
CA HIS A 57 2.97 14.31 -0.60
C HIS A 57 3.98 14.85 0.41
N HIS A 58 4.45 16.06 0.13
CA HIS A 58 5.28 16.89 1.00
C HIS A 58 4.44 18.09 1.42
N VAL A 59 4.51 18.48 2.70
CA VAL A 59 3.71 19.58 3.25
C VAL A 59 4.62 20.49 4.04
N GLU A 60 4.57 21.79 3.73
CA GLU A 60 5.34 22.83 4.38
C GLU A 60 4.40 23.90 4.94
N GLY A 61 4.68 24.38 6.14
CA GLY A 61 4.02 25.56 6.71
C GLY A 61 4.79 26.81 6.29
N LEU A 62 4.13 27.72 5.55
CA LEU A 62 4.76 28.92 5.00
C LEU A 62 4.76 30.11 5.98
N SER A 63 4.09 29.99 7.12
CA SER A 63 3.99 31.02 8.17
C SER A 63 4.45 30.48 9.53
N ASP A 64 4.71 31.37 10.49
CA ASP A 64 5.10 31.00 11.87
C ASP A 64 4.05 30.15 12.59
N PHE A 65 2.78 30.24 12.17
CA PHE A 65 1.68 29.47 12.73
C PHE A 65 0.75 28.96 11.63
N ASN A 66 0.52 27.64 11.60
CA ASN A 66 -0.37 26.96 10.66
C ASN A 66 -1.18 25.90 11.41
N VAL A 67 -2.43 25.68 10.99
CA VAL A 67 -3.27 24.59 11.50
C VAL A 67 -3.86 23.86 10.31
N LEU A 68 -3.71 22.54 10.29
CA LEU A 68 -4.29 21.66 9.28
C LEU A 68 -5.12 20.58 9.96
N VAL A 69 -6.30 20.30 9.39
CA VAL A 69 -7.17 19.21 9.82
C VAL A 69 -7.42 18.31 8.62
N ASN A 70 -7.16 17.01 8.79
CA ASN A 70 -7.30 16.03 7.73
C ASN A 70 -8.27 14.92 8.13
N TYR A 71 -8.97 14.37 7.14
CA TYR A 71 -9.89 13.24 7.30
C TYR A 71 -9.36 12.06 6.49
N TRP A 72 -9.22 10.90 7.14
CA TRP A 72 -8.84 9.65 6.47
C TRP A 72 -10.05 8.72 6.40
N TRP A 73 -10.34 8.20 5.22
CA TRP A 73 -11.38 7.20 5.04
C TRP A 73 -10.96 6.17 4.00
N ARG A 74 -11.76 5.09 3.92
CA ARG A 74 -11.65 4.06 2.88
C ARG A 74 -13.06 3.76 2.38
N ASP A 75 -13.21 3.67 1.08
CA ASP A 75 -14.49 3.28 0.47
C ASP A 75 -14.68 1.75 0.47
N THR A 76 -13.61 1.00 0.74
CA THR A 76 -13.66 -0.46 0.87
C THR A 76 -14.22 -0.89 2.24
N PRO A 77 -15.01 -1.97 2.30
CA PRO A 77 -15.51 -2.49 3.57
C PRO A 77 -14.41 -2.75 4.61
N ARG A 78 -14.64 -2.31 5.86
CA ARG A 78 -13.64 -2.38 6.94
C ARG A 78 -13.13 -3.79 7.25
N TRP A 79 -13.91 -4.83 6.94
CA TRP A 79 -13.58 -6.22 7.23
C TRP A 79 -12.58 -6.86 6.25
N LEU A 80 -12.25 -6.20 5.11
CA LEU A 80 -11.27 -6.68 4.13
C LEU A 80 -9.79 -6.56 4.59
N GLY A 81 -9.51 -5.92 5.73
CA GLY A 81 -8.14 -5.74 6.23
C GLY A 81 -7.33 -4.67 5.49
N GLN A 82 -6.05 -4.50 5.86
CA GLN A 82 -5.15 -3.50 5.29
C GLN A 82 -4.21 -4.16 4.25
N PRO A 83 -4.04 -3.59 3.04
CA PRO A 83 -3.09 -4.12 2.05
C PRO A 83 -1.64 -4.20 2.56
N GLN A 84 -1.25 -3.30 3.47
CA GLN A 84 0.07 -3.32 4.10
C GLN A 84 0.34 -4.61 4.88
N ASP A 85 -0.68 -5.21 5.50
CA ASP A 85 -0.52 -6.47 6.26
C ASP A 85 -0.14 -7.62 5.30
N ALA A 86 -0.76 -7.66 4.12
CA ALA A 86 -0.44 -8.62 3.07
C ALA A 86 0.98 -8.41 2.52
N LEU A 87 1.37 -7.15 2.27
CA LEU A 87 2.74 -6.82 1.84
C LEU A 87 3.78 -7.26 2.88
N ASN A 88 3.54 -6.96 4.16
CA ASN A 88 4.46 -7.34 5.24
C ASN A 88 4.59 -8.87 5.35
N HIS A 89 3.49 -9.60 5.21
CA HIS A 89 3.53 -11.05 5.23
C HIS A 89 4.25 -11.63 4.00
N ALA A 90 4.08 -11.04 2.81
CA ALA A 90 4.81 -11.42 1.61
C ALA A 90 6.32 -11.10 1.74
N LEU A 91 6.70 -9.99 2.37
CA LEU A 91 8.10 -9.68 2.68
C LEU A 91 8.71 -10.76 3.58
N LEU A 92 7.97 -11.21 4.60
CA LEU A 92 8.40 -12.28 5.51
C LEU A 92 8.54 -13.63 4.79
N ALA A 93 7.57 -14.01 3.95
CA ALA A 93 7.46 -15.37 3.43
C ALA A 93 8.07 -15.58 2.03
N ILE A 94 8.20 -14.52 1.22
CA ILE A 94 8.51 -14.65 -0.22
C ILE A 94 9.76 -13.88 -0.65
N ARG A 95 10.03 -12.69 -0.08
CA ARG A 95 11.09 -11.78 -0.59
C ARG A 95 12.45 -12.44 -0.76
N ASP A 96 12.83 -13.26 0.23
CA ASP A 96 14.17 -13.82 0.34
C ASP A 96 14.25 -15.29 -0.14
N LEU A 97 13.20 -15.80 -0.82
CA LEU A 97 13.21 -17.11 -1.49
C LEU A 97 14.12 -17.13 -2.73
N PRO A 98 14.55 -18.32 -3.19
CA PRO A 98 15.21 -18.49 -4.49
C PRO A 98 14.40 -17.87 -5.64
N GLU A 99 15.11 -17.40 -6.68
CA GLU A 99 14.50 -16.64 -7.78
C GLU A 99 13.47 -17.46 -8.57
N ASP A 100 13.70 -18.76 -8.75
CA ASP A 100 12.73 -19.66 -9.33
C ASP A 100 11.47 -19.79 -8.48
N GLU A 101 11.57 -19.96 -7.17
CA GLU A 101 10.41 -20.02 -6.27
C GLU A 101 9.61 -18.70 -6.26
N LYS A 102 10.29 -17.55 -6.22
CA LYS A 102 9.64 -16.23 -6.30
C LYS A 102 8.83 -16.06 -7.58
N ARG A 103 9.31 -16.56 -8.72
CA ARG A 103 8.55 -16.50 -9.99
C ARG A 103 7.26 -17.31 -9.91
N HIS A 104 7.28 -18.49 -9.30
CA HIS A 104 6.07 -19.30 -9.10
C HIS A 104 5.07 -18.58 -8.20
N TRP A 105 5.52 -18.03 -7.07
CA TRP A 105 4.64 -17.29 -6.17
C TRP A 105 4.09 -16.00 -6.78
N ARG A 106 4.88 -15.28 -7.59
CA ARG A 106 4.37 -14.14 -8.35
C ARG A 106 3.21 -14.57 -9.26
N ALA A 107 3.39 -15.63 -10.04
CA ALA A 107 2.34 -16.13 -10.93
C ALA A 107 1.07 -16.55 -10.17
N MET A 108 1.23 -17.12 -8.97
CA MET A 108 0.11 -17.46 -8.09
C MET A 108 -0.63 -16.21 -7.59
N PHE A 109 0.09 -15.17 -7.15
CA PHE A 109 -0.53 -13.91 -6.75
C PHE A 109 -1.22 -13.21 -7.93
N ASP A 110 -0.57 -13.20 -9.09
CA ASP A 110 -1.16 -12.67 -10.31
C ASP A 110 -2.47 -13.40 -10.62
N HIS A 111 -2.50 -14.74 -10.58
CA HIS A 111 -3.70 -15.53 -10.86
C HIS A 111 -4.82 -15.39 -9.82
N TYR A 112 -4.52 -15.35 -8.52
CA TYR A 112 -5.55 -15.37 -7.47
C TYR A 112 -5.93 -14.01 -6.89
N VAL A 113 -5.08 -12.99 -7.04
CA VAL A 113 -5.23 -11.69 -6.34
C VAL A 113 -5.30 -10.52 -7.32
N PHE A 114 -4.45 -10.48 -8.34
CA PHE A 114 -4.31 -9.30 -9.21
C PHE A 114 -4.99 -9.42 -10.56
N SER A 115 -5.21 -10.64 -11.08
CA SER A 115 -6.04 -10.83 -12.26
C SER A 115 -7.50 -10.76 -11.85
N ASP A 116 -8.21 -9.73 -12.31
CA ASP A 116 -9.67 -9.62 -12.20
C ASP A 116 -10.39 -10.62 -13.15
N ASP A 117 -9.82 -11.82 -13.35
CA ASP A 117 -10.30 -12.83 -14.30
C ASP A 117 -11.34 -13.74 -13.64
N PRO A 118 -12.61 -13.71 -14.07
CA PRO A 118 -13.65 -14.60 -13.54
C PRO A 118 -13.35 -16.09 -13.80
N ALA A 119 -12.46 -16.41 -14.75
CA ALA A 119 -12.10 -17.79 -15.08
C ALA A 119 -11.39 -18.54 -13.95
N VAL A 120 -10.74 -17.82 -13.02
CA VAL A 120 -9.98 -18.38 -11.87
C VAL A 120 -10.80 -19.41 -11.09
N ALA A 121 -12.09 -19.12 -10.87
CA ALA A 121 -13.00 -19.98 -10.12
C ALA A 121 -14.16 -20.55 -10.97
N ALA A 122 -14.17 -20.30 -12.29
CA ALA A 122 -15.31 -20.65 -13.15
C ALA A 122 -15.57 -22.16 -13.23
N HIS A 123 -14.53 -22.98 -13.09
CA HIS A 123 -14.62 -24.43 -13.09
C HIS A 123 -15.13 -25.01 -11.76
N ILE A 124 -15.27 -24.19 -10.72
CA ILE A 124 -15.73 -24.60 -9.38
C ILE A 124 -17.21 -24.18 -9.23
N PRO A 125 -18.11 -25.08 -8.80
CA PRO A 125 -19.50 -24.73 -8.47
C PRO A 125 -19.57 -23.57 -7.48
N GLU A 126 -20.48 -22.62 -7.68
CA GLU A 126 -20.58 -21.41 -6.84
C GLU A 126 -20.59 -21.67 -5.32
N PRO A 127 -21.34 -22.66 -4.80
CA PRO A 127 -21.37 -22.95 -3.36
C PRO A 127 -20.02 -23.44 -2.80
N GLU A 128 -19.12 -23.91 -3.67
CA GLU A 128 -17.87 -24.59 -3.31
C GLU A 128 -16.63 -23.70 -3.53
N ARG A 129 -16.79 -22.48 -4.07
CA ARG A 129 -15.67 -21.57 -4.35
C ARG A 129 -14.93 -21.07 -3.09
N GLY A 130 -15.58 -21.11 -1.93
CA GLY A 130 -14.95 -20.70 -0.67
C GLY A 130 -14.45 -19.25 -0.71
N VAL A 131 -13.15 -19.04 -0.41
CA VAL A 131 -12.52 -17.70 -0.42
C VAL A 131 -12.28 -17.13 -1.83
N LEU A 132 -12.51 -17.93 -2.88
CA LEU A 132 -12.46 -17.47 -4.27
C LEU A 132 -13.78 -16.85 -4.74
N ALA A 133 -14.84 -16.94 -3.94
CA ALA A 133 -16.04 -16.13 -4.13
C ALA A 133 -15.84 -14.71 -3.57
N PRO A 134 -16.64 -13.70 -4.00
CA PRO A 134 -16.61 -12.38 -3.39
C PRO A 134 -16.73 -12.48 -1.86
N LEU A 135 -15.75 -11.93 -1.14
CA LEU A 135 -15.71 -12.04 0.30
C LEU A 135 -16.93 -11.35 0.93
N THR A 136 -17.51 -12.04 1.90
CA THR A 136 -18.50 -11.52 2.85
C THR A 136 -17.84 -11.26 4.21
N PRO A 137 -18.48 -10.51 5.13
CA PRO A 137 -17.94 -10.32 6.49
C PRO A 137 -17.60 -11.64 7.21
N ASP A 138 -18.43 -12.67 7.05
CA ASP A 138 -18.22 -13.98 7.65
C ASP A 138 -17.01 -14.71 7.04
N SER A 139 -16.95 -14.81 5.70
CA SER A 139 -15.83 -15.48 5.02
C SER A 139 -14.49 -14.76 5.26
N ALA A 140 -14.48 -13.42 5.29
CA ALA A 140 -13.31 -12.63 5.66
C ALA A 140 -12.89 -12.87 7.11
N GLY A 141 -13.87 -13.00 8.03
CA GLY A 141 -13.61 -13.37 9.42
C GLY A 141 -12.97 -14.76 9.56
N LYS A 142 -13.48 -15.75 8.82
CA LYS A 142 -12.91 -17.11 8.79
C LYS A 142 -11.48 -17.13 8.23
N LEU A 143 -11.23 -16.41 7.14
CA LEU A 143 -9.89 -16.27 6.55
C LEU A 143 -8.91 -15.61 7.53
N ARG A 144 -9.34 -14.53 8.21
CA ARG A 144 -8.54 -13.87 9.24
C ARG A 144 -8.20 -14.81 10.40
N ALA A 145 -9.17 -15.57 10.90
CA ALA A 145 -8.94 -16.55 11.97
C ALA A 145 -7.98 -17.67 11.54
N PHE A 146 -8.04 -18.10 10.28
CA PHE A 146 -7.08 -19.05 9.72
C PHE A 146 -5.66 -18.47 9.73
N LEU A 147 -5.48 -17.24 9.22
CA LEU A 147 -4.17 -16.58 9.19
C LEU A 147 -3.60 -16.37 10.60
N LEU A 148 -4.42 -15.89 11.55
CA LEU A 148 -3.98 -15.72 12.94
C LEU A 148 -3.46 -17.03 13.56
N ARG A 149 -4.16 -18.16 13.35
CA ARG A 149 -3.71 -19.47 13.85
C ARG A 149 -2.43 -19.96 13.18
N ALA A 150 -2.25 -19.67 11.89
CA ALA A 150 -1.05 -20.06 11.17
C ALA A 150 0.18 -19.26 11.63
N LEU A 151 -0.01 -17.96 11.89
CA LEU A 151 1.04 -17.04 12.32
C LEU A 151 1.43 -17.14 13.80
N SER A 152 0.58 -17.72 14.63
CA SER A 152 0.85 -17.95 16.06
C SER A 152 1.56 -19.29 16.36
N ARG A 153 2.02 -20.01 15.33
CA ARG A 153 2.80 -21.25 15.48
C ARG A 153 4.28 -20.95 15.40
#